data_AF-A0A7J5VRZ4-F1
#
_entry.id   AF-A0A7J5VRZ4-F1
#
_cell.length_a   1.000
_cell.length_b   1.000
_cell.length_c   1.000
_cell.angle_alpha   90.00
_cell.angle_beta   90.00
_cell.angle_gamma   90.00
#
_symmetry.space_group_name_H-M   'P 1'
#
loop_
_entity.id
_entity.type
_entity.pdbx_description
1 polymer ?
#
loop_
_entity_poly.entity_id
_entity_poly.type
_entity_poly.pdbx_seq_one_letter_code
_entity_poly.pdbx_strand_id
1 'polypeptide(L)'
;MTMIELIKKAMFTGLGVASLTREKIEEIGRDFIEKGKLSQQEGEKLMDELLAKADESKQEIKKQIEERVDDILKKMNLVKVSEIEELKRQIKELQDAQAGAQGETQTEEEKKDV
;
A
#
# COMPACT_ATOMS: atom_id res chain seq x y z
N MET A 1 18.27 -21.51 18.74
CA MET A 1 17.92 -20.07 18.86
C MET A 1 19.23 -19.31 18.98
N THR A 2 19.57 -18.43 18.04
CA THR A 2 20.83 -17.67 18.11
C THR A 2 20.67 -16.49 19.08
N MET A 3 21.77 -15.98 19.64
CA MET A 3 21.77 -14.78 20.50
C MET A 3 21.08 -13.58 19.83
N ILE A 4 21.30 -13.43 18.52
CA ILE A 4 20.69 -12.40 17.67
C ILE A 4 19.16 -12.49 17.69
N GLU A 5 18.59 -13.69 17.54
CA GLU A 5 17.13 -13.88 17.58
C GLU A 5 16.53 -13.53 18.94
N LEU A 6 17.26 -13.79 20.02
CA LEU A 6 16.83 -13.42 21.37
C LEU A 6 16.79 -11.91 21.56
N ILE A 7 17.81 -11.20 21.06
CA ILE A 7 17.90 -9.74 21.07
C ILE A 7 16.75 -9.14 20.26
N LYS A 8 16.52 -9.61 19.03
CA LYS A 8 15.40 -9.17 18.19
C LYS A 8 14.07 -9.33 18.91
N LYS A 9 13.82 -10.51 19.47
CA LYS A 9 12.56 -10.79 20.16
C LYS A 9 12.39 -9.93 21.41
N ALA A 10 13.46 -9.71 22.18
CA ALA A 10 13.45 -8.80 23.33
C ALA A 10 13.19 -7.35 22.91
N MET A 11 13.78 -6.89 21.80
CA MET A 11 13.54 -5.55 21.25
C MET A 11 12.09 -5.39 20.79
N PHE A 12 11.56 -6.32 20.00
CA PHE A 12 10.16 -6.28 19.57
C PHE A 12 9.17 -6.35 20.73
N THR A 13 9.52 -7.04 21.82
CA THR A 13 8.66 -7.15 23.01
C THR A 13 8.76 -5.92 23.91
N GLY A 14 9.96 -5.38 24.11
CA GLY A 14 10.22 -4.29 25.07
C GLY A 14 10.00 -2.90 24.48
N LEU A 15 10.41 -2.66 23.24
CA LEU A 15 10.31 -1.36 22.58
C LEU A 15 9.08 -1.29 21.65
N GLY A 16 8.60 -2.44 21.19
CA GLY A 16 7.59 -2.52 20.14
C GLY A 16 8.16 -2.13 18.77
N VAL A 17 7.44 -2.50 17.70
CA VAL A 17 7.84 -2.18 16.32
C VAL A 17 7.70 -0.69 15.99
N ALA A 18 6.79 0.02 16.67
CA ALA A 18 6.50 1.43 16.40
C ALA A 18 7.62 2.38 16.86
N SER A 19 8.47 1.95 17.79
CA SER A 19 9.60 2.75 18.30
C SER A 19 10.90 2.51 17.53
N LEU A 20 10.90 1.61 16.53
CA LEU A 20 12.08 1.28 15.74
C LEU A 20 12.31 2.34 14.66
N THR A 21 13.13 3.34 14.97
CA THR A 21 13.65 4.29 13.97
C THR A 21 15.02 3.84 13.47
N ARG A 22 15.42 4.32 12.29
CA ARG A 22 16.76 4.08 11.73
C ARG A 22 17.85 4.45 12.73
N GLU A 23 17.75 5.62 13.35
CA GLU A 23 18.72 6.09 14.35
C GLU A 23 18.79 5.15 15.55
N LYS A 24 17.64 4.67 16.05
CA LYS A 24 17.60 3.75 17.19
C LYS A 24 18.18 2.37 16.86
N ILE A 25 17.92 1.87 15.65
CA ILE A 25 18.48 0.61 15.17
C ILE A 25 20.00 0.72 15.03
N GLU A 26 20.49 1.82 14.45
CA GLU A 26 21.92 2.09 14.31
C GLU A 26 22.62 2.23 15.67
N GLU A 27 22.03 2.96 16.61
CA GLU A 27 22.54 3.11 17.98
C GLU A 27 22.69 1.75 18.66
N ILE A 28 21.63 0.94 18.63
CA ILE A 28 21.60 -0.37 19.30
C ILE A 28 22.59 -1.35 18.66
N GLY A 29 22.65 -1.38 17.31
CA GLY A 29 23.59 -2.24 16.59
C GLY A 29 25.05 -1.92 16.92
N ARG A 30 25.41 -0.63 16.91
CA ARG A 30 26.75 -0.17 17.32
C ARG A 30 27.05 -0.53 18.77
N ASP A 31 26.11 -0.29 19.68
CA ASP A 31 26.24 -0.63 21.11
C ASP A 31 26.55 -2.12 21.34
N PHE A 32 25.91 -3.01 20.58
CA PHE A 32 26.15 -4.45 20.68
C PHE A 32 27.49 -4.87 20.08
N ILE A 33 27.96 -4.22 19.02
CA ILE A 33 29.30 -4.43 18.44
C ILE A 33 30.38 -3.96 19.43
N GLU A 34 30.26 -2.73 19.95
CA GLU A 34 31.22 -2.13 20.88
C GLU A 34 31.35 -2.93 22.18
N LYS A 35 30.23 -3.47 22.69
CA LYS A 35 30.21 -4.33 23.88
C LYS A 35 30.72 -5.76 23.61
N GLY A 36 31.19 -6.05 22.39
CA GLY A 36 31.68 -7.37 21.98
C GLY A 36 30.59 -8.46 22.01
N LYS A 37 29.31 -8.07 21.99
CA LYS A 37 28.17 -9.00 22.02
C LYS A 37 27.80 -9.50 20.63
N LEU A 38 28.16 -8.75 19.59
CA LEU A 38 28.02 -9.10 18.18
C LEU A 38 29.33 -8.81 17.46
N SER A 39 29.68 -9.62 16.47
CA SER A 39 30.69 -9.22 15.49
C SER A 39 30.16 -8.09 14.60
N GLN A 40 31.05 -7.40 13.89
CA GLN A 40 30.67 -6.32 12.99
C GLN A 40 29.68 -6.79 11.91
N GLN A 41 29.94 -7.97 11.33
CA GLN A 41 29.06 -8.58 10.33
C GLN A 41 27.68 -8.94 10.91
N GLU A 42 27.62 -9.42 12.15
CA GLU A 42 26.36 -9.77 12.81
C GLU A 42 25.54 -8.53 13.20
N GLY A 43 26.21 -7.45 13.64
CA GLY A 43 25.55 -6.20 13.97
C GLY A 43 24.97 -5.51 12.74
N GLU A 44 25.73 -5.45 11.63
CA GLU A 44 25.23 -4.93 10.35
C GLU A 44 24.01 -5.72 9.86
N LYS A 45 24.10 -7.06 9.89
CA LYS A 45 22.97 -7.92 9.52
C LYS A 45 21.73 -7.70 10.39
N LEU A 46 21.92 -7.56 11.71
CA LEU A 46 20.82 -7.27 12.63
C LEU A 46 20.15 -5.93 12.30
N MET A 47 20.94 -4.90 12.00
CA MET A 47 20.43 -3.58 11.65
C MET A 47 19.61 -3.60 10.36
N ASP A 48 20.10 -4.26 9.32
CA ASP A 48 19.40 -4.40 8.04
C ASP A 48 18.06 -5.11 8.21
N GLU A 49 18.03 -6.20 8.98
CA GLU A 49 16.79 -6.95 9.22
C GLU A 49 15.76 -6.14 10.04
N LEU A 50 16.21 -5.39 11.03
CA LEU A 50 15.32 -4.52 11.82
C LEU A 50 14.78 -3.36 10.99
N LEU A 51 15.60 -2.77 10.12
CA LEU A 51 15.18 -1.74 9.17
C LEU A 51 14.13 -2.26 8.20
N ALA A 52 14.38 -3.42 7.59
CA ALA A 52 13.43 -4.07 6.69
C ALA A 52 12.10 -4.35 7.41
N LYS A 53 12.14 -4.80 8.67
CA LYS A 53 10.93 -5.07 9.44
C LYS A 53 10.15 -3.80 9.80
N ALA A 54 10.86 -2.70 10.08
CA ALA A 54 10.25 -1.40 10.34
C ALA A 54 9.52 -0.88 9.09
N ASP A 55 10.15 -0.98 7.91
CA ASP A 55 9.55 -0.57 6.64
C ASP A 55 8.33 -1.43 6.27
N GLU A 56 8.40 -2.75 6.44
CA GLU A 56 7.27 -3.66 6.25
C GLU A 56 6.09 -3.28 7.17
N SER A 57 6.37 -3.06 8.46
CA SER A 57 5.36 -2.68 9.45
C SER A 57 4.70 -1.33 9.10
N LYS A 58 5.48 -0.37 8.59
CA LYS A 58 4.96 0.94 8.15
C LYS A 58 4.00 0.80 6.97
N GLN A 59 4.33 -0.04 5.98
CA GLN A 59 3.45 -0.27 4.82
C GLN A 59 2.14 -0.94 5.24
N GLU A 60 2.22 -1.93 6.12
CA GLU A 60 1.03 -2.62 6.63
C GLU A 60 0.11 -1.66 7.40
N ILE A 61 0.67 -0.80 8.26
CA ILE A 61 -0.11 0.24 8.95
C ILE A 61 -0.74 1.22 7.95
N LYS A 62 0.01 1.66 6.93
CA LYS A 62 -0.52 2.56 5.89
C LYS A 62 -1.73 1.94 5.18
N LYS A 63 -1.62 0.67 4.80
CA LYS A 63 -2.71 -0.09 4.17
C LYS A 63 -3.93 -0.19 5.09
N GLN A 64 -3.74 -0.54 6.35
CA GLN A 64 -4.85 -0.61 7.32
C GLN A 64 -5.53 0.75 7.52
N ILE A 65 -4.77 1.84 7.52
CA ILE A 65 -5.32 3.20 7.58
C ILE A 65 -6.13 3.51 6.33
N GLU A 66 -5.59 3.22 5.14
CA GLU A 66 -6.29 3.43 3.87
C GLU A 66 -7.61 2.65 3.81
N GLU A 67 -7.58 1.37 4.18
CA GLU A 67 -8.80 0.53 4.27
C GLU A 67 -9.80 1.11 5.26
N ARG A 68 -9.34 1.54 6.44
CA ARG A 68 -10.21 2.11 7.47
C ARG A 68 -10.85 3.43 7.03
N VAL A 69 -10.10 4.28 6.34
CA VAL A 69 -10.60 5.54 5.78
C VAL A 69 -11.63 5.24 4.69
N ASP A 70 -11.33 4.32 3.78
CA ASP A 70 -12.26 3.89 2.73
C ASP A 70 -13.58 3.37 3.33
N ASP A 71 -13.53 2.56 4.38
CA ASP A 71 -14.72 2.07 5.08
C ASP A 71 -15.55 3.19 5.70
N ILE A 72 -14.89 4.21 6.26
CA ILE A 72 -15.57 5.38 6.83
C ILE A 72 -16.24 6.19 5.71
N LEU A 73 -15.54 6.45 4.61
CA LEU A 73 -16.09 7.18 3.46
C LEU A 73 -17.33 6.47 2.90
N LYS A 74 -17.28 5.15 2.73
CA LYS A 74 -18.43 4.34 2.33
C LYS A 74 -19.60 4.45 3.29
N LYS A 75 -19.37 4.39 4.60
CA LYS A 75 -20.41 4.57 5.63
C LYS A 75 -21.07 5.95 5.59
N MET A 76 -20.35 6.96 5.13
CA MET A 76 -20.86 8.31 4.92
C MET A 76 -21.51 8.51 3.54
N ASN A 77 -21.66 7.44 2.74
CA ASN A 77 -22.11 7.48 1.35
C ASN A 77 -21.28 8.41 0.45
N LEU A 78 -19.98 8.56 0.75
CA LEU A 78 -19.04 9.31 -0.07
C LEU A 78 -18.33 8.35 -1.04
N VAL A 79 -18.38 8.66 -2.33
CA VAL A 79 -17.72 7.90 -3.41
C VAL A 79 -16.39 8.55 -3.80
N LYS A 80 -15.45 7.75 -4.33
CA LYS A 80 -14.16 8.27 -4.80
C LYS A 80 -14.34 9.01 -6.12
N VAL A 81 -13.50 10.04 -6.34
CA VAL A 81 -13.48 10.79 -7.62
C VAL A 81 -13.24 9.85 -8.80
N SER A 82 -12.36 8.86 -8.63
CA SER A 82 -12.07 7.84 -9.65
C SER A 82 -13.31 7.03 -10.06
N GLU A 83 -14.21 6.73 -9.13
CA GLU A 83 -15.46 6.00 -9.43
C GLU A 83 -16.41 6.89 -10.25
N ILE A 84 -16.44 8.20 -9.96
CA ILE A 84 -17.22 9.17 -10.74
C ILE A 84 -16.63 9.32 -12.16
N GLU A 85 -15.31 9.39 -12.30
CA GLU A 85 -14.64 9.48 -13.60
C GLU A 85 -14.85 8.23 -14.44
N GLU A 86 -14.80 7.05 -13.82
CA GLU A 86 -15.12 5.77 -14.45
C GLU A 86 -16.56 5.75 -14.97
N LEU A 87 -17.53 6.16 -14.14
CA LEU A 87 -18.93 6.28 -14.57
C LEU A 87 -19.11 7.27 -15.72
N LYS A 88 -18.45 8.43 -15.67
CA LYS A 88 -18.48 9.41 -16.78
C LYS A 88 -17.93 8.82 -18.06
N ARG A 89 -16.85 8.04 -18.00
CA ARG A 89 -16.27 7.36 -19.17
C ARG A 89 -17.25 6.34 -19.74
N GLN A 90 -17.82 5.47 -18.90
CA GLN A 90 -18.81 4.48 -19.33
C GLN A 90 -20.05 5.13 -19.94
N ILE A 91 -20.55 6.23 -19.35
CA ILE A 91 -21.66 7.01 -19.91
C ILE A 91 -21.30 7.53 -21.30
N LYS A 92 -20.10 8.08 -21.47
CA LYS A 92 -19.65 8.58 -22.77
C LYS A 92 -19.53 7.46 -23.81
N GLU A 93 -18.95 6.32 -23.45
CA GLU A 93 -18.83 5.16 -24.34
C GLU A 93 -20.21 4.64 -24.78
N LEU A 94 -21.18 4.57 -23.87
CA LEU A 94 -22.56 4.18 -24.19
C LEU A 94 -23.25 5.21 -25.09
N GLN A 95 -23.03 6.50 -24.86
CA GLN A 95 -23.55 7.58 -25.70
C GLN A 95 -22.97 7.50 -27.12
N ASP A 96 -21.66 7.32 -27.24
CA ASP A 96 -20.97 7.19 -28.51
C ASP A 96 -21.46 5.94 -29.28
N ALA A 97 -21.69 4.82 -28.57
CA ALA A 97 -22.24 3.60 -29.16
C ALA A 97 -23.71 3.74 -29.62
N GLN A 98 -24.56 4.40 -28.83
CA GLN A 98 -25.94 4.68 -29.23
C GLN A 98 -26.03 5.64 -30.42
N ALA A 99 -25.15 6.65 -30.47
CA ALA A 99 -25.07 7.56 -31.61
C ALA A 99 -24.61 6.84 -32.89
N GLY A 100 -23.67 5.90 -32.79
CA GLY A 100 -23.28 5.04 -33.91
C GLY A 100 -24.41 4.13 -34.41
N ALA A 101 -25.16 3.53 -33.49
CA ALA A 101 -26.30 2.66 -33.84
C ALA A 101 -27.47 3.42 -34.49
N GLN A 102 -27.71 4.67 -34.10
CA GLN A 102 -28.76 5.52 -34.69
C GLN A 102 -28.39 6.07 -36.08
N GLY A 103 -27.09 6.19 -36.40
CA GLY A 103 -26.62 6.55 -37.74
C GLY A 103 -26.81 5.44 -38.78
N GLU A 104 -26.74 4.18 -38.36
CA GLU A 104 -26.97 3.03 -39.25
C GLU A 104 -28.46 2.81 -39.54
N THR A 105 -29.36 3.14 -38.61
CA THR A 105 -30.82 2.96 -38.82
C THR A 105 -31.41 3.93 -39.84
N GLN A 106 -30.83 5.13 -40.01
CA GLN A 106 -31.29 6.09 -41.03
C GLN A 106 -30.83 5.73 -42.46
N THR A 107 -29.77 4.93 -42.61
CA THR A 107 -29.22 4.58 -43.94
C THR A 107 -29.98 3.40 -44.58
N GLU A 108 -30.74 2.63 -43.79
CA GLU A 108 -31.50 1.46 -44.26
C GLU A 108 -32.94 1.80 -44.70
N GLU A 109 -33.54 2.89 -44.18
CA GLU A 109 -34.86 3.37 -44.64
C GLU A 109 -34.79 4.09 -46.00
N GLU A 110 -33.71 4.82 -46.31
CA GLU A 110 -33.59 5.56 -47.59
C GLU A 110 -33.36 4.65 -48.81
N LYS A 111 -33.02 3.37 -48.62
CA LYS A 111 -32.86 2.37 -49.70
C LYS A 111 -34.12 1.57 -50.02
N LYS A 112 -35.22 1.76 -49.29
CA LYS A 112 -36.49 1.05 -49.55
C LYS A 112 -37.47 1.82 -50.44
N ASP A 113 -37.19 3.10 -50.71
CA ASP A 113 -38.02 4.00 -51.53
C ASP A 113 -37.44 4.32 -52.93
N VAL A 114 -36.44 3.57 -53.41
CA VAL A 114 -35.94 3.63 -54.81
C VAL A 114 -36.12 2.30 -55.53
#